data_AF-A0A6N6KP59-F1
#
_entry.id   AF-A0A6N6KP59-F1
#
_cell.length_a   1.000
_cell.length_b   1.000
_cell.length_c   1.000
_cell.angle_alpha   90.00
_cell.angle_beta   90.00
_cell.angle_gamma   90.00
#
_symmetry.space_group_name_H-M   'P 1'
#
loop_
_entity.id
_entity.type
_entity.pdbx_description
1 polymer ?
#
loop_
_entity_poly.entity_id
_entity_poly.type
_entity_poly.pdbx_seq_one_letter_code
_entity_poly.pdbx_strand_id
1 'polypeptide(L)'
;MNIRYLFFGIIVLVFSACFKNLDPPIDEEFFIPFVDPNDYLNENPISFLNPELGQTSNFVLYQGMQYKNDEVLDDFEYKAGVVSMSIVGEDDNGFIIEEIMQPRSVDTLDYLIEKPYYYYMKVDNDQMTVSFQFLSSGNNGNNILFGDTSITLSLEPFSNQETEIVGWKTTIPYLETDETAYVNDFTLFSTTFDFLNIQIMNAEMADNQHGRTVVYSPEHGIVRTSFYLAENGSGWGWDLIDKK
;
A
#
# COMPACT_ATOMS: atom_id res chain seq x y z
N MET A 1 71.49 20.81 -42.72
CA MET A 1 70.17 21.30 -43.13
C MET A 1 69.13 20.27 -42.70
N ASN A 2 68.18 20.72 -41.86
CA ASN A 2 66.92 20.10 -41.42
C ASN A 2 66.93 18.90 -40.44
N ILE A 3 66.96 19.29 -39.17
CA ILE A 3 66.25 18.67 -38.03
C ILE A 3 64.73 18.76 -38.27
N ARG A 4 63.98 17.66 -38.07
CA ARG A 4 62.59 17.70 -37.54
C ARG A 4 62.25 16.45 -36.72
N TYR A 5 61.90 16.74 -35.47
CA TYR A 5 61.26 15.99 -34.39
C TYR A 5 60.28 14.87 -34.77
N LEU A 6 60.18 13.83 -33.93
CA LEU A 6 59.01 13.68 -33.04
C LEU A 6 59.22 12.64 -31.93
N PHE A 7 58.92 13.08 -30.70
CA PHE A 7 58.65 12.30 -29.49
C PHE A 7 57.54 11.26 -29.71
N PHE A 8 57.61 10.12 -29.03
CA PHE A 8 56.56 9.48 -28.20
C PHE A 8 56.94 8.01 -27.95
N GLY A 9 56.86 7.52 -26.71
CA GLY A 9 57.01 6.07 -26.51
C GLY A 9 57.27 5.54 -25.10
N ILE A 10 56.40 5.90 -24.15
CA ILE A 10 55.91 4.99 -23.08
C ILE A 10 56.90 4.60 -21.97
N ILE A 11 56.70 5.23 -20.82
CA ILE A 11 57.07 4.76 -19.49
C ILE A 11 56.17 3.56 -19.17
N VAL A 12 56.73 2.34 -19.16
CA VAL A 12 56.11 1.18 -18.52
C VAL A 12 56.67 1.11 -17.10
N LEU A 13 56.01 1.78 -16.15
CA LEU A 13 56.25 1.55 -14.73
C LEU A 13 55.41 0.36 -14.29
N VAL A 14 56.11 -0.75 -14.08
CA VAL A 14 55.62 -1.97 -13.47
C VAL A 14 55.31 -1.67 -12.00
N PHE A 15 54.07 -1.29 -11.70
CA PHE A 15 53.54 -1.39 -10.35
C PHE A 15 53.07 -2.84 -10.11
N SER A 16 54.03 -3.67 -9.73
CA SER A 16 53.76 -4.91 -9.02
C SER A 16 53.50 -4.54 -7.55
N ALA A 17 52.23 -4.39 -7.21
CA ALA A 17 51.78 -4.25 -5.82
C ALA A 17 50.59 -5.18 -5.60
N CYS A 18 50.85 -6.24 -4.83
CA CYS A 18 49.93 -7.04 -4.03
C CYS A 18 48.42 -6.76 -4.19
N PHE A 19 47.78 -7.40 -5.16
CA PHE A 19 46.41 -7.86 -4.93
C PHE A 19 46.52 -9.21 -4.23
N LYS A 20 46.62 -9.16 -2.89
CA LYS A 20 46.12 -10.26 -2.08
C LYS A 20 44.66 -10.44 -2.49
N ASN A 21 44.26 -11.69 -2.74
CA ASN A 21 42.87 -12.11 -2.79
C ASN A 21 42.14 -11.51 -1.59
N LEU A 22 41.49 -10.38 -1.81
CA LEU A 22 40.32 -10.02 -1.04
C LEU A 22 39.28 -10.95 -1.59
N ASP A 23 38.90 -11.96 -0.81
CA ASP A 23 37.62 -12.60 -1.00
C ASP A 23 36.60 -11.46 -1.21
N PRO A 24 35.72 -11.55 -2.21
CA PRO A 24 34.66 -10.56 -2.35
C PRO A 24 34.00 -10.42 -0.97
N PRO A 25 33.70 -9.19 -0.51
CA PRO A 25 32.92 -9.04 0.70
C PRO A 25 31.74 -9.99 0.58
N ILE A 26 31.62 -10.91 1.53
CA ILE A 26 30.42 -11.73 1.68
C ILE A 26 29.32 -10.69 1.68
N ASP A 27 28.49 -10.69 0.64
CA ASP A 27 27.26 -9.93 0.63
C ASP A 27 26.55 -10.35 1.91
N GLU A 28 26.62 -9.52 2.94
CA GLU A 28 25.78 -9.69 4.12
C GLU A 28 24.38 -9.64 3.53
N GLU A 29 23.76 -10.82 3.36
CA GLU A 29 22.36 -10.93 3.00
C GLU A 29 21.64 -10.00 3.97
N PHE A 30 21.23 -8.85 3.43
CA PHE A 30 20.55 -7.82 4.19
C PHE A 30 19.22 -8.45 4.59
N PHE A 31 19.24 -9.04 5.78
CA PHE A 31 18.10 -9.73 6.33
C PHE A 31 17.10 -8.64 6.68
N ILE A 32 16.20 -8.34 5.73
CA ILE A 32 15.05 -7.49 6.00
C ILE A 32 14.28 -8.26 7.07
N PRO A 33 14.20 -7.75 8.32
CA PRO A 33 13.54 -8.48 9.39
C PRO A 33 12.08 -8.68 8.96
N PHE A 34 11.67 -9.94 8.89
CA PHE A 34 10.26 -10.28 8.70
C PHE A 34 9.45 -9.59 9.80
N VAL A 35 8.48 -8.77 9.40
CA VAL A 35 7.57 -8.13 10.34
C VAL A 35 6.57 -9.20 10.77
N ASP A 36 6.58 -9.59 12.04
CA ASP A 36 5.55 -10.49 12.58
C ASP A 36 4.25 -9.67 12.73
N PRO A 37 3.16 -9.99 12.02
CA PRO A 37 1.89 -9.27 12.17
C PRO A 37 1.36 -9.30 13.61
N ASN A 38 1.77 -10.28 14.42
CA ASN A 38 1.40 -10.35 15.83
C ASN A 38 1.95 -9.18 16.66
N ASP A 39 2.99 -8.49 16.20
CA ASP A 39 3.54 -7.32 16.87
C ASP A 39 2.67 -6.07 16.68
N TYR A 40 1.69 -6.12 15.76
CA TYR A 40 0.89 -4.97 15.32
C TYR A 40 -0.63 -5.20 15.47
N LEU A 41 -1.05 -6.10 16.36
CA LEU A 41 -2.46 -6.37 16.61
C LEU A 41 -3.19 -5.09 17.06
N ASN A 42 -4.35 -4.83 16.46
CA ASN A 42 -5.15 -3.63 16.75
C ASN A 42 -5.95 -3.79 18.04
N GLU A 43 -5.52 -3.18 19.15
CA GLU A 43 -6.33 -3.23 20.39
C GLU A 43 -7.64 -2.42 20.27
N ASN A 44 -7.63 -1.31 19.54
CA ASN A 44 -8.80 -0.47 19.26
C ASN A 44 -8.78 0.00 17.78
N PRO A 45 -9.18 -0.86 16.82
CA PRO A 45 -9.17 -0.50 15.40
C PRO A 45 -10.16 0.63 15.11
N ILE A 46 -9.89 1.37 14.04
CA ILE A 46 -10.78 2.40 13.52
C ILE A 46 -12.09 1.75 13.06
N SER A 47 -13.21 2.22 13.61
CA SER A 47 -14.56 1.87 13.18
C SER A 47 -15.23 3.09 12.54
N PHE A 48 -15.93 2.90 11.42
CA PHE A 48 -16.70 3.99 10.81
C PHE A 48 -18.05 4.21 11.52
N LEU A 49 -18.59 3.23 12.25
CA LEU A 49 -19.82 3.43 13.03
C LEU A 49 -19.60 4.33 14.25
N ASN A 50 -18.47 4.17 14.93
CA ASN A 50 -18.12 4.92 16.14
C ASN A 50 -16.65 5.36 16.07
N PRO A 51 -16.30 6.29 15.16
CA PRO A 51 -14.96 6.83 15.09
C PRO A 51 -14.67 7.65 16.35
N GLU A 52 -13.52 7.41 16.98
CA GLU A 52 -13.09 8.13 18.18
C GLU A 52 -11.57 8.39 18.19
N LEU A 53 -11.16 9.44 18.90
CA LEU A 53 -9.75 9.76 19.08
C LEU A 53 -8.97 8.59 19.71
N GLY A 54 -7.82 8.28 19.14
CA GLY A 54 -6.91 7.23 19.62
C GLY A 54 -7.15 5.85 19.01
N GLN A 55 -8.20 5.64 18.22
CA GLN A 55 -8.33 4.43 17.41
C GLN A 55 -7.19 4.31 16.40
N THR A 56 -6.67 3.09 16.21
CA THR A 56 -5.57 2.80 15.30
C THR A 56 -5.77 1.45 14.62
N SER A 57 -5.67 1.45 13.28
CA SER A 57 -5.65 0.25 12.46
C SER A 57 -4.29 0.09 11.79
N ASN A 58 -3.67 -1.07 11.96
CA ASN A 58 -2.43 -1.47 11.31
C ASN A 58 -2.70 -2.36 10.11
N PHE A 59 -1.88 -2.21 9.06
CA PHE A 59 -2.02 -2.93 7.81
C PHE A 59 -0.68 -3.49 7.34
N VAL A 60 -0.66 -4.72 6.84
CA VAL A 60 0.54 -5.35 6.26
C VAL A 60 0.56 -5.21 4.74
N LEU A 61 1.72 -4.90 4.20
CA LEU A 61 1.96 -4.77 2.77
C LEU A 61 1.92 -6.15 2.08
N TYR A 62 1.28 -6.19 0.92
CA TYR A 62 1.49 -7.25 -0.06
C TYR A 62 1.72 -6.67 -1.45
N GLN A 63 2.35 -7.45 -2.32
CA GLN A 63 2.52 -7.17 -3.74
C GLN A 63 1.81 -8.23 -4.55
N GLY A 64 1.12 -7.80 -5.60
CA GLY A 64 0.32 -8.66 -6.45
C GLY A 64 0.68 -8.50 -7.92
N MET A 65 0.46 -9.55 -8.69
CA MET A 65 0.72 -9.61 -10.12
C MET A 65 -0.52 -10.09 -10.86
N GLN A 66 -0.58 -9.81 -12.16
CA GLN A 66 -1.60 -10.36 -13.07
C GLN A 66 -3.05 -9.99 -12.72
N TYR A 67 -3.31 -8.81 -12.16
CA TYR A 67 -4.67 -8.39 -11.78
C TYR A 67 -5.68 -8.55 -12.92
N LYS A 68 -5.29 -8.13 -14.14
CA LYS A 68 -6.11 -8.15 -15.37
C LYS A 68 -6.34 -9.56 -15.94
N ASN A 69 -5.69 -10.59 -15.40
CA ASN A 69 -5.81 -11.97 -15.87
C ASN A 69 -6.76 -12.75 -14.96
N ASP A 70 -8.03 -12.89 -15.39
CA ASP A 70 -9.07 -13.57 -14.62
C ASP A 70 -8.76 -15.06 -14.28
N GLU A 71 -7.81 -15.68 -14.97
CA GLU A 71 -7.38 -17.07 -14.70
C GLU A 71 -6.35 -17.19 -13.57
N VAL A 72 -5.69 -16.09 -13.20
CA VAL A 72 -4.63 -16.06 -12.17
C VAL A 72 -5.10 -15.23 -10.99
N LEU A 73 -5.52 -15.88 -9.90
CA LEU A 73 -6.14 -15.20 -8.75
C LEU A 73 -5.19 -15.00 -7.55
N ASP A 74 -4.21 -15.88 -7.37
CA ASP A 74 -3.38 -15.97 -6.16
C ASP A 74 -1.91 -15.59 -6.36
N ASP A 75 -1.58 -14.88 -7.44
CA ASP A 75 -0.22 -14.40 -7.71
C ASP A 75 0.08 -13.13 -6.89
N PHE A 76 0.35 -13.34 -5.60
CA PHE A 76 0.72 -12.28 -4.65
C PHE A 76 1.62 -12.81 -3.53
N GLU A 77 2.31 -11.90 -2.86
CA GLU A 77 3.14 -12.20 -1.70
C GLU A 77 3.13 -11.07 -0.69
N TYR A 78 3.14 -11.41 0.60
CA TYR A 78 3.33 -10.45 1.67
C TYR A 78 4.77 -9.96 1.72
N LYS A 79 4.92 -8.67 2.03
CA LYS A 79 6.21 -8.00 2.17
C LYS A 79 6.38 -7.48 3.59
N ALA A 80 7.63 -7.26 3.99
CA ALA A 80 7.93 -6.62 5.25
C ALA A 80 7.52 -5.15 5.17
N GLY A 81 6.31 -4.80 5.58
CA GLY A 81 5.88 -3.40 5.61
C GLY A 81 4.59 -3.25 6.36
N VAL A 82 4.56 -2.30 7.29
CA VAL A 82 3.35 -2.01 8.08
C VAL A 82 3.01 -0.54 7.99
N VAL A 83 1.74 -0.25 7.75
CA VAL A 83 1.17 1.09 7.84
C VAL A 83 0.24 1.14 9.03
N SER A 84 0.38 2.17 9.85
CA SER A 84 -0.55 2.49 10.92
C SER A 84 -1.40 3.67 10.48
N MET A 85 -2.71 3.55 10.57
CA MET A 85 -3.69 4.62 10.38
C MET A 85 -4.32 4.93 11.74
N SER A 86 -4.23 6.17 12.21
CA SER A 86 -4.68 6.59 13.54
C SER A 86 -5.57 7.82 13.50
N ILE A 87 -6.60 7.87 14.34
CA ILE A 87 -7.38 9.09 14.58
C ILE A 87 -6.66 9.93 15.65
N VAL A 88 -6.02 11.02 15.24
CA VAL A 88 -5.15 11.85 16.11
C VAL A 88 -5.78 13.16 16.54
N GLY A 89 -6.89 13.56 15.92
CA GLY A 89 -7.61 14.78 16.25
C GLY A 89 -8.99 14.82 15.61
N GLU A 90 -9.76 15.85 15.95
CA GLU A 90 -11.08 16.12 15.39
C GLU A 90 -11.31 17.63 15.40
N ASP A 91 -11.83 18.16 14.30
CA ASP A 91 -12.27 19.54 14.17
C ASP A 91 -13.54 19.64 13.31
N ASP A 92 -13.97 20.86 12.97
CA ASP A 92 -15.20 21.11 12.20
C ASP A 92 -15.20 20.44 10.79
N ASN A 93 -14.05 20.01 10.27
CA ASN A 93 -13.92 19.29 9.01
C ASN A 93 -14.03 17.76 9.14
N GLY A 94 -13.97 17.23 10.36
CA GLY A 94 -14.01 15.79 10.67
C GLY A 94 -12.80 15.31 11.48
N PHE A 95 -12.56 14.01 11.45
CA PHE A 95 -11.42 13.38 12.12
C PHE A 95 -10.14 13.63 11.34
N ILE A 96 -9.08 13.99 12.06
CA ILE A 96 -7.72 14.09 11.52
C ILE A 96 -7.10 12.71 11.61
N ILE A 97 -6.78 12.15 10.44
CA ILE A 97 -6.09 10.88 10.32
C ILE A 97 -4.60 11.13 10.16
N GLU A 98 -3.81 10.31 10.84
CA GLU A 98 -2.37 10.15 10.63
C GLU A 98 -2.10 8.77 10.04
N GLU A 99 -1.38 8.71 8.93
CA GLU A 99 -0.82 7.48 8.38
C GLU A 99 0.70 7.47 8.48
N ILE A 100 1.27 6.41 9.06
CA ILE A 100 2.72 6.25 9.21
C ILE A 100 3.13 4.88 8.69
N MET A 101 4.10 4.85 7.78
CA MET A 101 4.82 3.62 7.44
C MET A 101 5.85 3.32 8.54
N GLN A 102 5.72 2.15 9.16
CA GLN A 102 6.54 1.77 10.31
C GLN A 102 8.01 1.53 9.89
N PRO A 103 8.99 1.95 10.72
CA PRO A 103 10.40 1.70 10.47
C PRO A 103 10.65 0.19 10.34
N ARG A 104 11.48 -0.23 9.36
CA ARG A 104 11.74 -1.63 8.92
C ARG A 104 10.83 -2.16 7.81
N SER A 105 10.07 -1.29 7.16
CA SER A 105 9.37 -1.64 5.92
C SER A 105 10.35 -1.65 4.72
N VAL A 106 10.13 -2.52 3.72
CA VAL A 106 11.05 -2.85 2.58
C VAL A 106 11.69 -1.63 1.91
N ASP A 107 12.95 -1.77 1.48
CA ASP A 107 13.74 -0.87 0.61
C ASP A 107 12.98 -0.32 -0.62
N THR A 108 11.95 -1.01 -1.11
CA THR A 108 11.21 -0.58 -2.32
C THR A 108 10.33 0.65 -2.08
N LEU A 109 10.06 1.02 -0.83
CA LEU A 109 9.21 2.15 -0.45
C LEU A 109 9.92 3.13 0.49
N ASP A 110 11.25 3.21 0.42
CA ASP A 110 12.08 4.09 1.27
C ASP A 110 11.62 5.55 1.30
N TYR A 111 10.99 6.03 0.23
CA TYR A 111 10.45 7.39 0.17
C TYR A 111 9.20 7.62 1.03
N LEU A 112 8.51 6.55 1.44
CA LEU A 112 7.32 6.58 2.32
C LEU A 112 7.68 6.44 3.80
N ILE A 113 8.90 5.98 4.11
CA ILE A 113 9.34 5.71 5.48
C ILE A 113 9.51 7.04 6.25
N GLU A 114 9.08 7.05 7.52
CA GLU A 114 9.30 8.12 8.52
C GLU A 114 8.56 9.46 8.33
N LYS A 115 7.69 9.62 7.34
CA LYS A 115 6.85 10.82 7.22
C LYS A 115 5.38 10.51 7.50
N PRO A 116 4.78 11.14 8.52
CA PRO A 116 3.34 11.04 8.70
C PRO A 116 2.61 11.74 7.56
N TYR A 117 1.58 11.09 7.04
CA TYR A 117 0.61 11.68 6.13
C TYR A 117 -0.63 12.05 6.92
N TYR A 118 -1.11 13.28 6.74
CA TYR A 118 -2.30 13.75 7.42
C TYR A 118 -3.41 14.10 6.43
N TYR A 119 -4.62 13.68 6.73
CA TYR A 119 -5.82 14.00 5.96
C TYR A 119 -7.07 13.97 6.84
N TYR A 120 -8.19 14.45 6.31
CA TYR A 120 -9.46 14.42 7.00
C TYR A 120 -10.27 13.20 6.60
N MET A 121 -10.81 12.49 7.57
CA MET A 121 -11.86 11.50 7.41
C MET A 121 -13.14 12.06 8.03
N LYS A 122 -14.20 12.15 7.24
CA LYS A 122 -15.52 12.54 7.72
C LYS A 122 -16.48 11.39 7.56
N VAL A 123 -17.15 11.01 8.63
CA VAL A 123 -18.30 10.10 8.59
C VAL A 123 -19.56 10.95 8.76
N ASP A 124 -20.46 10.88 7.79
CA ASP A 124 -21.73 11.62 7.80
C ASP A 124 -22.84 10.74 7.23
N ASN A 125 -23.85 10.44 8.06
CA ASN A 125 -24.92 9.51 7.75
C ASN A 125 -24.37 8.16 7.26
N ASP A 126 -24.64 7.83 6.00
CA ASP A 126 -24.33 6.56 5.37
C ASP A 126 -23.07 6.63 4.48
N GLN A 127 -22.19 7.61 4.72
CA GLN A 127 -20.97 7.79 3.92
C GLN A 127 -19.75 8.09 4.79
N MET A 128 -18.62 7.55 4.37
CA MET A 128 -17.30 7.97 4.82
C MET A 128 -16.58 8.65 3.66
N THR A 129 -16.05 9.85 3.89
CA THR A 129 -15.26 10.60 2.91
C THR A 129 -13.87 10.87 3.45
N VAL A 130 -12.86 10.55 2.65
CA VAL A 130 -11.48 11.01 2.84
C VAL A 130 -11.26 12.25 1.99
N SER A 131 -10.78 13.32 2.61
CA SER A 131 -10.46 14.57 1.93
C SER A 131 -9.07 15.09 2.29
N PHE A 132 -8.37 15.54 1.26
CA PHE A 132 -7.02 16.08 1.33
C PHE A 132 -7.07 17.60 1.35
N GLN A 133 -7.51 18.17 2.47
CA GLN A 133 -7.28 19.59 2.69
C GLN A 133 -5.83 19.76 3.11
N PHE A 134 -5.07 20.61 2.41
CA PHE A 134 -3.66 20.84 2.67
C PHE A 134 -3.45 21.31 4.13
N LEU A 135 -3.15 20.37 5.02
CA LEU A 135 -2.56 20.66 6.32
C LEU A 135 -1.17 21.21 6.01
N SER A 136 -0.99 22.49 6.30
CA SER A 136 0.10 23.33 5.78
C SER A 136 1.47 22.65 5.76
N SER A 137 2.11 22.64 4.58
CA SER A 137 3.56 22.54 4.32
C SER A 137 4.29 21.18 4.22
N GLY A 138 3.60 20.03 4.27
CA GLY A 138 4.22 18.72 4.02
C GLY A 138 3.74 18.08 2.72
N ASN A 139 4.68 17.59 1.90
CA ASN A 139 4.53 16.82 0.64
C ASN A 139 3.11 16.54 0.09
N ASN A 140 2.92 16.94 -1.17
CA ASN A 140 1.73 16.69 -1.98
C ASN A 140 1.12 15.28 -1.78
N GLY A 141 -0.12 15.26 -1.31
CA GLY A 141 -1.23 14.52 -1.90
C GLY A 141 -1.34 13.02 -1.66
N ASN A 142 -0.25 12.29 -1.50
CA ASN A 142 -0.32 10.83 -1.54
C ASN A 142 -0.41 10.26 -0.12
N ASN A 143 -1.56 9.72 0.28
CA ASN A 143 -1.60 8.82 1.42
C ASN A 143 -1.31 7.39 0.96
N ILE A 144 -1.01 6.51 1.90
CA ILE A 144 -0.51 5.17 1.62
C ILE A 144 -1.66 4.21 1.29
N LEU A 145 -2.81 4.36 1.96
CA LEU A 145 -3.95 3.45 1.81
C LEU A 145 -4.88 3.78 0.65
N PHE A 146 -5.02 5.06 0.26
CA PHE A 146 -5.98 5.56 -0.74
C PHE A 146 -5.32 6.26 -1.96
N GLY A 147 -4.01 6.52 -1.91
CA GLY A 147 -3.27 7.19 -2.98
C GLY A 147 -3.47 8.71 -2.93
N ASP A 148 -3.56 9.34 -4.11
CA ASP A 148 -3.55 10.79 -4.30
C ASP A 148 -4.95 11.41 -4.52
N THR A 149 -6.01 10.65 -4.28
CA THR A 149 -7.37 11.04 -4.63
C THR A 149 -8.35 10.90 -3.47
N SER A 150 -9.17 11.93 -3.28
CA SER A 150 -10.34 11.88 -2.37
C SER A 150 -11.20 10.68 -2.73
N ILE A 151 -11.69 9.98 -1.72
CA ILE A 151 -12.57 8.82 -1.88
C ILE A 151 -13.79 8.98 -0.98
N THR A 152 -14.95 8.57 -1.51
CA THR A 152 -16.18 8.42 -0.74
C THR A 152 -16.59 6.96 -0.79
N LEU A 153 -16.79 6.38 0.38
CA LEU A 153 -17.25 5.02 0.59
C LEU A 153 -18.68 5.05 1.14
N SER A 154 -19.58 4.28 0.54
CA SER A 154 -20.92 4.06 1.06
C SER A 154 -20.85 3.13 2.29
N LEU A 155 -21.41 3.55 3.41
CA LEU A 155 -21.55 2.73 4.62
C LEU A 155 -22.82 1.87 4.60
N GLU A 156 -23.75 2.13 3.67
CA GLU A 156 -24.85 1.20 3.41
C GLU A 156 -24.32 -0.11 2.80
N PRO A 157 -24.84 -1.28 3.21
CA PRO A 157 -24.50 -2.56 2.62
C PRO A 157 -24.81 -2.60 1.12
N PHE A 158 -23.81 -2.93 0.31
CA PHE A 158 -24.02 -3.23 -1.09
C PHE A 158 -24.81 -4.52 -1.24
N SER A 159 -25.67 -4.55 -2.26
CA SER A 159 -26.54 -5.70 -2.55
C SER A 159 -26.59 -6.05 -4.04
N ASN A 160 -25.81 -5.35 -4.87
CA ASN A 160 -25.86 -5.47 -6.31
C ASN A 160 -25.16 -6.74 -6.84
N GLN A 161 -24.05 -7.15 -6.21
CA GLN A 161 -23.27 -8.31 -6.66
C GLN A 161 -22.49 -8.92 -5.49
N GLU A 162 -22.75 -10.20 -5.20
CA GLU A 162 -21.89 -11.00 -4.32
C GLU A 162 -20.66 -11.49 -5.09
N THR A 163 -19.50 -11.51 -4.44
CA THR A 163 -18.25 -12.03 -5.01
C THR A 163 -17.41 -12.73 -3.95
N GLU A 164 -16.34 -13.38 -4.37
CA GLU A 164 -15.33 -13.94 -3.49
C GLU A 164 -14.04 -13.12 -3.63
N ILE A 165 -13.28 -13.02 -2.53
CA ILE A 165 -11.92 -12.49 -2.55
C ILE A 165 -10.96 -13.69 -2.58
N VAL A 166 -10.22 -13.84 -3.68
CA VAL A 166 -9.25 -14.93 -3.88
C VAL A 166 -7.88 -14.32 -4.10
N GLY A 167 -6.92 -14.70 -3.26
CA GLY A 167 -5.60 -14.09 -3.25
C GLY A 167 -5.70 -12.60 -2.92
N TRP A 168 -5.37 -11.75 -3.89
CA TRP A 168 -5.35 -10.29 -3.75
C TRP A 168 -6.44 -9.56 -4.56
N LYS A 169 -7.37 -10.29 -5.19
CA LYS A 169 -8.46 -9.71 -6.01
C LYS A 169 -9.81 -10.39 -5.79
N THR A 170 -10.82 -9.90 -6.48
CA THR A 170 -12.16 -10.51 -6.49
C THR A 170 -12.32 -11.49 -7.64
N THR A 171 -13.39 -12.30 -7.60
CA THR A 171 -13.80 -13.16 -8.73
C THR A 171 -14.61 -12.42 -9.78
N ILE A 172 -14.77 -11.10 -9.65
CA ILE A 172 -15.40 -10.27 -10.68
C ILE A 172 -14.43 -10.15 -11.85
N PRO A 173 -14.84 -10.50 -13.09
CA PRO A 173 -13.99 -10.35 -14.26
C PRO A 173 -13.50 -8.92 -14.41
N TYR A 174 -12.24 -8.76 -14.80
CA TYR A 174 -11.66 -7.44 -14.97
C TYR A 174 -12.41 -6.61 -16.03
N LEU A 175 -12.75 -5.37 -15.65
CA LEU A 175 -13.30 -4.35 -16.54
C LEU A 175 -12.76 -2.97 -16.14
N GLU A 176 -12.53 -2.11 -17.13
CA GLU A 176 -12.12 -0.70 -16.95
C GLU A 176 -13.34 0.18 -16.62
N THR A 177 -14.12 -0.24 -15.62
CA THR A 177 -15.29 0.47 -15.07
C THR A 177 -15.27 0.41 -13.56
N ASP A 178 -15.96 1.36 -12.93
CA ASP A 178 -16.18 1.29 -11.50
C ASP A 178 -17.30 0.30 -11.21
N GLU A 179 -17.08 -0.57 -10.23
CA GLU A 179 -18.01 -1.60 -9.79
C GLU A 179 -18.12 -1.58 -8.26
N THR A 180 -19.29 -1.95 -7.75
CA THR A 180 -19.49 -2.25 -6.32
C THR A 180 -19.83 -3.72 -6.16
N ALA A 181 -19.49 -4.31 -5.02
CA ALA A 181 -19.83 -5.68 -4.70
C ALA A 181 -19.81 -5.90 -3.19
N TYR A 182 -20.20 -7.07 -2.74
CA TYR A 182 -20.04 -7.47 -1.35
C TYR A 182 -19.53 -8.89 -1.25
N VAL A 183 -18.97 -9.22 -0.09
CA VAL A 183 -18.56 -10.58 0.27
C VAL A 183 -19.07 -10.89 1.67
N ASN A 184 -19.55 -12.12 1.87
CA ASN A 184 -19.91 -12.66 3.17
C ASN A 184 -18.82 -13.60 3.68
N ASP A 185 -18.70 -13.72 5.01
CA ASP A 185 -17.84 -14.70 5.68
C ASP A 185 -16.36 -14.68 5.19
N PHE A 186 -15.84 -13.51 4.83
CA PHE A 186 -14.47 -13.37 4.35
C PHE A 186 -13.50 -13.55 5.52
N THR A 187 -12.54 -14.46 5.36
CA THR A 187 -11.51 -14.67 6.39
C THR A 187 -10.18 -14.10 5.92
N LEU A 188 -9.68 -13.11 6.67
CA LEU A 188 -8.33 -12.56 6.53
C LEU A 188 -7.51 -12.94 7.76
N PHE A 189 -6.41 -13.65 7.56
CA PHE A 189 -5.61 -14.25 8.63
C PHE A 189 -6.47 -15.13 9.56
N SER A 190 -6.74 -14.66 10.79
CA SER A 190 -7.55 -15.35 11.80
C SER A 190 -8.91 -14.69 12.06
N THR A 191 -9.23 -13.58 11.39
CA THR A 191 -10.51 -12.87 11.55
C THR A 191 -11.44 -13.22 10.42
N THR A 192 -12.66 -13.63 10.76
CA THR A 192 -13.77 -13.75 9.82
C THR A 192 -14.65 -12.51 9.93
N PHE A 193 -14.90 -11.86 8.80
CA PHE A 193 -15.80 -10.72 8.67
C PHE A 193 -17.11 -11.20 8.05
N ASP A 194 -18.20 -11.03 8.79
CA ASP A 194 -19.53 -11.51 8.38
C ASP A 194 -19.98 -10.87 7.06
N PHE A 195 -19.69 -9.58 6.87
CA PHE A 195 -20.06 -8.82 5.68
C PHE A 195 -19.05 -7.71 5.41
N LEU A 196 -18.60 -7.59 4.15
CA LEU A 196 -17.76 -6.49 3.68
C LEU A 196 -18.30 -5.90 2.37
N ASN A 197 -18.33 -4.57 2.30
CA ASN A 197 -18.47 -3.82 1.06
C ASN A 197 -17.15 -3.86 0.28
N ILE A 198 -17.27 -3.94 -1.05
CA ILE A 198 -16.15 -3.88 -1.99
C ILE A 198 -16.45 -2.79 -3.01
N GLN A 199 -15.53 -1.83 -3.14
CA GLN A 199 -15.57 -0.80 -4.17
C GLN A 199 -14.34 -0.98 -5.08
N ILE A 200 -14.60 -1.26 -6.35
CA ILE A 200 -13.58 -1.42 -7.40
C ILE A 200 -13.66 -0.18 -8.28
N MET A 201 -12.56 0.54 -8.44
CA MET A 201 -12.51 1.77 -9.20
C MET A 201 -11.47 1.64 -10.29
N ASN A 202 -11.92 1.19 -11.47
CA ASN A 202 -11.07 0.94 -12.63
C ASN A 202 -11.37 1.86 -13.80
N ALA A 203 -12.34 2.78 -13.69
CA ALA A 203 -12.69 3.67 -14.80
C ALA A 203 -11.49 4.48 -15.30
N GLU A 204 -10.60 4.92 -14.40
CA GLU A 204 -9.41 5.71 -14.76
C GLU A 204 -8.32 4.88 -15.45
N MET A 205 -8.38 3.54 -15.39
CA MET A 205 -7.42 2.68 -16.08
C MET A 205 -7.51 2.81 -17.60
N ALA A 206 -8.68 3.20 -18.13
CA ALA A 206 -8.85 3.50 -19.55
C ALA A 206 -7.92 4.63 -20.03
N ASP A 207 -7.52 5.52 -19.12
CA ASP A 207 -6.60 6.63 -19.36
C ASP A 207 -5.17 6.34 -18.82
N ASN A 208 -4.83 5.06 -18.69
CA ASN A 208 -3.56 4.56 -18.14
C ASN A 208 -3.27 5.00 -16.69
N GLN A 209 -4.30 5.32 -15.89
CA GLN A 209 -4.14 5.51 -14.45
C GLN A 209 -4.20 4.17 -13.70
N HIS A 210 -3.92 4.19 -12.41
CA HIS A 210 -4.00 2.98 -11.58
C HIS A 210 -5.46 2.63 -11.30
N GLY A 211 -5.76 1.33 -11.29
CA GLY A 211 -6.98 0.82 -10.70
C GLY A 211 -6.81 0.63 -9.21
N ARG A 212 -7.93 0.60 -8.50
CA ARG A 212 -7.93 0.45 -7.04
C ARG A 212 -9.14 -0.35 -6.55
N THR A 213 -8.94 -1.09 -5.47
CA THR A 213 -10.01 -1.82 -4.79
C THR A 213 -9.95 -1.52 -3.30
N VAL A 214 -11.10 -1.25 -2.70
CA VAL A 214 -11.24 -1.02 -1.26
C VAL A 214 -12.28 -1.99 -0.72
N VAL A 215 -11.90 -2.77 0.30
CA VAL A 215 -12.74 -3.71 1.02
C VAL A 215 -12.89 -3.21 2.44
N TYR A 216 -14.12 -3.05 2.91
CA TYR A 216 -14.39 -2.36 4.17
C TYR A 216 -15.76 -2.71 4.74
N SER A 217 -16.00 -2.37 6.01
CA SER A 217 -17.34 -2.34 6.58
C SER A 217 -17.49 -1.18 7.56
N PRO A 218 -18.72 -0.77 7.88
CA PRO A 218 -18.94 0.26 8.90
C PRO A 218 -18.33 -0.12 10.26
N GLU A 219 -18.44 -1.40 10.64
CA GLU A 219 -17.99 -1.91 11.94
C GLU A 219 -16.48 -1.99 12.04
N HIS A 220 -15.80 -2.49 11.01
CA HIS A 220 -14.37 -2.79 11.03
C HIS A 220 -13.48 -1.75 10.32
N GLY A 221 -14.08 -0.72 9.71
CA GLY A 221 -13.34 0.25 8.91
C GLY A 221 -12.80 -0.39 7.63
N ILE A 222 -11.58 0.01 7.23
CA ILE A 222 -10.88 -0.59 6.08
C ILE A 222 -10.33 -1.96 6.46
N VAL A 223 -10.60 -2.96 5.63
CA VAL A 223 -10.08 -4.33 5.78
C VAL A 223 -8.97 -4.61 4.77
N ARG A 224 -9.13 -4.16 3.52
CA ARG A 224 -8.12 -4.30 2.47
C ARG A 224 -8.16 -3.11 1.52
N THR A 225 -6.99 -2.66 1.09
CA THR A 225 -6.86 -1.81 -0.11
C THR A 225 -5.89 -2.45 -1.10
N SER A 226 -6.12 -2.22 -2.40
CA SER A 226 -5.27 -2.69 -3.49
C SER A 226 -5.12 -1.60 -4.54
N PHE A 227 -3.94 -1.47 -5.12
CA PHE A 227 -3.61 -0.61 -6.25
C PHE A 227 -2.93 -1.44 -7.32
N TYR A 228 -3.27 -1.21 -8.58
CA TYR A 228 -2.70 -1.97 -9.69
C TYR A 228 -2.56 -1.13 -10.95
N LEU A 229 -1.46 -1.36 -11.66
CA LEU A 229 -1.07 -0.59 -12.85
C LEU A 229 -1.91 -1.02 -14.06
N ALA A 230 -2.35 -0.04 -14.86
CA ALA A 230 -3.06 -0.30 -16.12
C ALA A 230 -2.23 -1.10 -17.14
N GLU A 231 -0.92 -0.87 -17.16
CA GLU A 231 0.00 -1.45 -18.15
C GLU A 231 0.11 -2.97 -18.02
N ASN A 232 0.30 -3.48 -16.80
CA ASN A 232 0.68 -4.88 -16.58
C ASN A 232 -0.11 -5.58 -15.47
N GLY A 233 -1.04 -4.89 -14.80
CA GLY A 233 -1.82 -5.44 -13.69
C GLY A 233 -0.99 -5.86 -12.48
N SER A 234 0.27 -5.43 -12.38
CA SER A 234 1.05 -5.55 -11.15
C SER A 234 0.66 -4.44 -10.18
N GLY A 235 0.87 -4.66 -8.89
CA GLY A 235 0.33 -3.79 -7.87
C GLY A 235 0.80 -4.09 -6.47
N TRP A 236 0.23 -3.37 -5.53
CA TRP A 236 0.43 -3.57 -4.10
C TRP A 236 -0.87 -3.32 -3.36
N GLY A 237 -0.91 -3.73 -2.10
CA GLY A 237 -2.04 -3.42 -1.25
C GLY A 237 -1.72 -3.64 0.22
N TRP A 238 -2.74 -3.41 1.03
CA TRP A 238 -2.63 -3.34 2.48
C TRP A 238 -3.75 -4.15 3.10
N ASP A 239 -3.39 -5.12 3.94
CA ASP A 239 -4.33 -6.00 4.63
C ASP A 239 -4.36 -5.69 6.11
N LEU A 240 -5.57 -5.55 6.66
CA LEU A 240 -5.77 -5.26 8.08
C LEU A 240 -5.15 -6.35 8.95
N ILE A 241 -4.30 -5.92 9.88
CA ILE A 241 -3.73 -6.75 10.95
C ILE A 241 -4.70 -6.69 12.13
N ASP A 242 -5.76 -7.48 12.07
CA ASP A 242 -6.78 -7.47 13.12
C ASP A 242 -6.38 -8.35 14.34
N LYS A 243 -7.18 -8.27 15.41
CA LYS A 243 -6.97 -9.02 16.66
C LYS A 243 -7.00 -10.52 16.44
N LYS A 244 -6.36 -11.26 17.35
CA LYS A 244 -6.51 -12.71 17.45
C LYS A 244 -7.84 -13.12 18.08
#